data_AF-A0A9Q9SIB6-F1
#
_entry.id   AF-A0A9Q9SIB6-F1
#
_cell.length_a   1.000
_cell.length_b   1.000
_cell.length_c   1.000
_cell.angle_alpha   90.00
_cell.angle_beta   90.00
_cell.angle_gamma   90.00
#
_symmetry.space_group_name_H-M   'P 1'
#
loop_
_entity.id
_entity.type
_entity.pdbx_description
1 polymer ?
#
loop_
_entity_poly.entity_id
_entity_poly.type
_entity_poly.pdbx_seq_one_letter_code
_entity_poly.pdbx_strand_id
1 'polypeptide(L)'
;MEARYGQDDKLTELGPANFSFCKGRLVAYTRGLDFDTEYVPQLREMVGRYGSQPTIEVRQQPWSGPGGGYISIVATRWSVGRERIEIDFEPEGRTGNGSLKNSRGANLSYVFPAQCPAP
;
A
#
# COMPACT_ATOMS: atom_id res chain seq x y z
N MET A 1 0.55 5.52 -12.09
CA MET A 1 -0.81 5.50 -11.52
C MET A 1 -0.88 6.73 -10.64
N GLU A 2 -1.62 7.76 -11.04
CA GLU A 2 -1.67 9.05 -10.33
C GLU A 2 -2.86 9.04 -9.36
N ALA A 3 -2.58 9.15 -8.07
CA ALA A 3 -3.60 9.48 -7.06
C ALA A 3 -4.07 10.92 -7.28
N ARG A 4 -5.39 11.16 -7.23
CA ARG A 4 -5.96 12.51 -7.33
C ARG A 4 -6.12 13.09 -5.92
N TYR A 5 -5.27 14.05 -5.58
CA TYR A 5 -5.33 14.82 -4.35
C TYR A 5 -6.31 15.98 -4.52
N GLY A 6 -7.19 16.18 -3.55
CA GLY A 6 -8.10 17.33 -3.51
C GLY A 6 -7.42 18.63 -3.10
N GLN A 7 -8.17 19.73 -3.09
CA GLN A 7 -7.67 21.06 -2.68
C GLN A 7 -7.13 21.14 -1.24
N ASP A 8 -7.47 20.17 -0.39
CA ASP A 8 -7.01 20.08 1.01
C ASP A 8 -5.89 19.04 1.22
N ASP A 9 -5.22 18.60 0.15
CA ASP A 9 -4.22 17.51 0.16
C ASP A 9 -4.72 16.15 0.69
N LYS A 10 -6.04 16.03 0.86
CA LYS A 10 -6.73 14.77 1.17
C LYS A 10 -6.95 13.96 -0.09
N LEU A 11 -6.89 12.64 0.04
CA LEU A 11 -7.19 11.71 -1.04
C LEU A 11 -8.70 11.81 -1.36
N THR A 12 -9.07 12.54 -2.42
CA THR A 12 -10.50 12.77 -2.75
C THR A 12 -11.13 11.63 -3.52
N GLU A 13 -10.32 10.75 -4.09
CA GLU A 13 -10.75 9.54 -4.77
C GLU A 13 -9.89 8.37 -4.30
N LEU A 14 -10.54 7.32 -3.78
CA LEU A 14 -9.89 6.04 -3.55
C LEU A 14 -9.28 5.57 -4.88
N GLY A 15 -7.96 5.37 -4.91
CA GLY A 15 -7.29 4.85 -6.10
C GLY A 15 -7.94 3.55 -6.56
N PRO A 16 -8.07 3.31 -7.88
CA PRO A 16 -8.77 2.15 -8.40
C PRO A 16 -8.19 0.86 -7.82
N ALA A 17 -9.08 0.00 -7.34
CA ALA A 17 -8.71 -1.36 -6.99
C ALA A 17 -8.25 -2.10 -8.25
N ASN A 18 -7.04 -2.64 -8.21
CA ASN A 18 -6.49 -3.48 -9.26
C ASN A 18 -6.75 -4.94 -8.88
N PHE A 19 -7.32 -5.70 -9.81
CA PHE A 19 -7.58 -7.12 -9.63
C PHE A 19 -6.88 -7.90 -10.74
N SER A 20 -6.20 -8.98 -10.37
CA SER A 20 -5.58 -9.92 -11.31
C SER A 20 -6.23 -11.28 -11.15
N PHE A 21 -6.61 -11.91 -12.26
CA PHE A 21 -7.27 -13.21 -12.27
C PHE A 21 -6.49 -14.24 -13.08
N CYS A 22 -6.52 -15.51 -12.64
CA CYS A 22 -6.03 -16.66 -13.39
C CYS A 22 -7.13 -17.72 -13.45
N LYS A 23 -7.48 -18.18 -14.66
CA LYS A 23 -8.54 -19.19 -14.87
C LYS A 23 -9.85 -18.87 -14.11
N GLY A 24 -10.22 -17.58 -14.08
CA GLY A 24 -11.41 -17.09 -13.37
C GLY A 24 -11.29 -16.94 -11.85
N ARG A 25 -10.11 -17.16 -11.25
CA ARG A 25 -9.85 -17.02 -9.81
C ARG A 25 -8.99 -15.80 -9.51
N LEU A 26 -9.28 -15.09 -8.42
CA LEU A 26 -8.53 -13.89 -8.02
C LEU A 26 -7.15 -14.26 -7.47
N VAL A 27 -6.09 -13.84 -8.13
CA VAL A 27 -4.71 -14.17 -7.71
C VAL A 27 -3.98 -13.01 -7.07
N ALA A 28 -4.38 -11.78 -7.35
CA ALA A 28 -3.84 -10.60 -6.67
C ALA A 28 -4.85 -9.47 -6.66
N TYR A 29 -4.81 -8.67 -5.60
CA TYR A 29 -5.62 -7.47 -5.45
C TYR A 29 -4.79 -6.40 -4.77
N THR A 30 -4.87 -5.17 -5.28
CA THR A 30 -4.24 -4.00 -4.66
C THR A 30 -5.20 -2.82 -4.69
N ARG A 31 -5.30 -2.06 -3.61
CA ARG A 31 -6.12 -0.86 -3.53
C ARG A 31 -5.43 0.22 -2.70
N GLY A 32 -5.58 1.48 -3.13
CA GLY A 32 -5.19 2.64 -2.33
C GLY A 32 -6.15 2.88 -1.17
N LEU A 33 -5.60 3.25 -0.02
CA LEU A 33 -6.34 3.61 1.18
C LEU A 33 -6.16 5.09 1.48
N ASP A 34 -7.17 5.71 2.06
CA ASP A 34 -6.96 6.97 2.75
C ASP A 34 -6.15 6.73 4.04
N PHE A 35 -4.99 7.36 4.14
CA PHE A 35 -4.08 7.14 5.27
C PHE A 35 -4.70 7.57 6.62
N ASP A 36 -5.45 8.66 6.64
CA ASP A 36 -5.97 9.26 7.87
C ASP A 36 -7.21 8.54 8.40
N THR A 37 -7.99 7.95 7.51
CA THR A 37 -9.32 7.41 7.84
C THR A 37 -9.43 5.90 7.70
N GLU A 38 -8.65 5.26 6.82
CA GLU A 38 -8.78 3.82 6.51
C GLU A 38 -7.59 2.98 6.98
N TYR A 39 -6.36 3.52 6.94
CA TYR A 39 -5.15 2.71 7.20
C TYR A 39 -5.17 2.02 8.57
N VAL A 40 -5.40 2.76 9.66
CA VAL A 40 -5.37 2.20 11.02
C VAL A 40 -6.51 1.19 11.26
N PRO A 41 -7.77 1.47 10.87
CA PRO A 41 -8.83 0.47 10.92
C PRO A 41 -8.49 -0.81 10.14
N GLN A 42 -7.95 -0.66 8.92
CA GLN A 42 -7.60 -1.80 8.08
C GLN A 42 -6.45 -2.63 8.68
N LEU A 43 -5.42 -1.95 9.20
CA LEU A 43 -4.32 -2.60 9.91
C LEU A 43 -4.82 -3.40 11.12
N ARG A 44 -5.75 -2.84 11.90
CA ARG A 44 -6.38 -3.54 13.04
C ARG A 44 -7.12 -4.79 12.59
N GLU A 45 -7.91 -4.71 11.51
CA GLU A 45 -8.61 -5.87 10.96
C GLU A 45 -7.61 -6.96 10.54
N MET A 46 -6.53 -6.59 9.88
CA MET A 46 -5.51 -7.54 9.42
C MET A 46 -4.78 -8.22 10.58
N VAL A 47 -4.44 -7.47 11.63
CA VAL A 47 -3.90 -8.04 12.87
C VAL A 47 -4.88 -9.04 13.49
N GLY A 48 -6.18 -8.72 13.51
CA GLY A 48 -7.21 -9.62 14.03
C GLY A 48 -7.40 -10.89 13.20
N ARG A 49 -7.30 -10.77 11.87
CA ARG A 49 -7.51 -11.89 10.93
C ARG A 49 -6.28 -12.77 10.74
N TYR A 50 -5.09 -12.18 10.65
CA TYR A 50 -3.84 -12.85 10.26
C TYR A 50 -2.82 -12.98 11.39
N GLY A 51 -3.10 -12.39 12.56
CA GLY A 51 -2.27 -12.49 13.76
C GLY A 51 -1.46 -11.24 14.05
N SER A 52 -0.96 -11.13 15.28
CA SER A 52 -0.27 -9.95 15.82
C SER A 52 1.23 -9.89 15.57
N GLN A 53 1.78 -10.84 14.80
CA GLN A 53 3.21 -10.93 14.51
C GLN A 53 3.50 -10.80 13.00
N PRO A 54 3.16 -9.67 12.36
CA PRO A 54 3.61 -9.41 10.99
C PRO A 54 5.11 -9.18 10.93
N THR A 55 5.69 -9.38 9.76
CA THR A 55 7.00 -8.82 9.42
C THR A 55 6.84 -7.36 9.02
N ILE A 56 7.65 -6.48 9.59
CA ILE A 56 7.70 -5.07 9.21
C ILE A 56 8.95 -4.85 8.36
N GLU A 57 8.80 -4.23 7.20
CA GLU A 57 9.88 -3.86 6.29
C GLU A 57 9.84 -2.35 6.03
N VAL A 58 11.00 -1.71 6.07
CA VAL A 58 11.18 -0.34 5.61
C VAL A 58 12.02 -0.37 4.35
N ARG A 59 11.48 0.13 3.25
CA ARG A 59 12.15 0.17 1.93
C ARG A 59 12.15 1.58 1.37
N GLN A 60 13.08 1.86 0.45
CA GLN A 60 13.14 3.11 -0.28
C GLN A 60 12.86 2.87 -1.76
N GLN A 61 12.09 3.77 -2.38
CA GLN A 61 11.88 3.78 -3.82
C GLN A 61 12.37 5.11 -4.42
N PRO A 62 12.99 5.09 -5.62
CA PRO A 62 13.37 6.32 -6.31
C PRO A 62 12.16 7.23 -6.53
N TRP A 63 12.35 8.53 -6.33
CA TRP A 63 11.34 9.57 -6.51
C TRP A 63 11.79 10.55 -7.59
N SER A 64 10.96 10.69 -8.62
CA SER A 64 11.21 11.60 -9.75
C SER A 64 10.44 12.92 -9.64
N GLY A 65 9.64 13.13 -8.59
CA GLY A 65 8.94 14.39 -8.37
C GLY A 65 9.83 15.50 -7.82
N PRO A 66 9.24 16.64 -7.39
CA PRO A 66 9.99 17.80 -6.89
C PRO A 66 11.00 17.41 -5.80
N GLY A 67 12.24 17.87 -5.95
CA GLY A 67 13.33 17.56 -5.02
C GLY A 67 14.02 16.19 -5.21
N GLY A 68 13.49 15.31 -6.07
CA GLY A 68 14.13 14.04 -6.45
C GLY A 68 14.46 13.09 -5.29
N GLY A 69 15.38 12.16 -5.50
CA GLY A 69 15.93 11.27 -4.46
C GLY A 69 15.06 10.03 -4.21
N TYR A 70 14.68 9.79 -2.96
CA TYR A 70 13.90 8.61 -2.55
C TYR A 70 12.70 9.00 -1.69
N ILE A 71 11.69 8.13 -1.68
CA ILE A 71 10.63 8.11 -0.67
C ILE A 71 10.68 6.78 0.09
N SER A 72 10.34 6.82 1.37
CA SER A 72 10.32 5.64 2.22
C SER A 72 8.93 5.01 2.22
N ILE A 73 8.88 3.68 2.25
CA ILE A 73 7.66 2.91 2.42
C ILE A 73 7.84 2.04 3.66
N VAL A 74 6.83 2.03 4.53
CA VAL A 74 6.74 1.13 5.68
C VAL A 74 5.68 0.09 5.36
N ALA A 75 6.10 -1.15 5.19
CA ALA A 75 5.22 -2.27 4.83
C ALA A 75 5.07 -3.23 6.02
N THR A 76 3.82 -3.59 6.32
CA THR A 76 3.47 -4.61 7.30
C THR A 76 2.94 -5.84 6.55
N ARG A 77 3.59 -6.99 6.73
CA ARG A 77 3.37 -8.19 5.92
C ARG A 77 3.00 -9.41 6.75
N TRP A 78 2.05 -10.18 6.23
CA TRP A 78 1.73 -11.53 6.69
C TRP A 78 1.97 -12.53 5.57
N SER A 79 2.51 -13.69 5.93
CA SER A 79 2.60 -14.85 5.06
C SER A 79 1.77 -15.97 5.67
N VAL A 80 0.65 -16.33 5.02
CA VAL A 80 -0.26 -17.39 5.48
C VAL A 80 -0.22 -18.51 4.46
N GLY A 81 0.55 -19.57 4.77
CA GLY A 81 0.84 -20.61 3.81
C GLY A 81 1.60 -20.05 2.59
N ARG A 82 0.96 -20.04 1.42
CA ARG A 82 1.51 -19.46 0.17
C ARG A 82 1.01 -18.05 -0.10
N GLU A 83 0.06 -17.56 0.66
CA GLU A 83 -0.56 -16.25 0.48
C GLU A 83 0.32 -15.17 1.10
N ARG A 84 0.34 -14.00 0.47
CA ARG A 84 1.03 -12.82 0.96
C ARG A 84 0.05 -11.68 1.07
N ILE A 85 0.04 -11.06 2.23
CA ILE A 85 -0.82 -9.94 2.54
C ILE A 85 0.08 -8.81 3.02
N GLU A 86 -0.10 -7.61 2.47
CA GLU A 86 0.69 -6.43 2.80
C GLU A 86 -0.23 -5.22 2.95
N ILE A 87 -0.05 -4.46 4.01
CA ILE A 87 -0.53 -3.09 4.11
C ILE A 87 0.67 -2.18 4.31
N ASP A 88 0.77 -1.16 3.48
CA ASP A 88 1.91 -0.25 3.48
C ASP A 88 1.45 1.20 3.51
N PHE A 89 2.36 2.06 3.97
CA PHE A 89 2.19 3.49 3.83
C PHE A 89 3.49 4.17 3.44
N GLU A 90 3.32 5.28 2.74
CA GLU A 90 4.35 6.25 2.38
C GLU A 90 4.17 7.44 3.32
N PRO A 91 5.14 7.76 4.19
CA PRO A 91 5.08 8.96 5.00
C PRO A 91 5.13 10.23 4.13
N GLU A 92 4.56 11.32 4.63
CA GLU A 92 4.76 12.64 4.03
C GLU A 92 6.24 12.98 4.03
N GLY A 93 6.76 13.38 2.86
CA GLY A 93 8.13 13.83 2.71
C GLY A 93 8.21 15.35 2.55
N ARG A 94 9.29 15.94 3.07
CA ARG A 94 9.61 17.36 2.89
C ARG A 94 11.01 17.56 2.33
N THR A 95 11.18 18.61 1.55
CA THR A 95 12.49 19.07 1.05
C THR A 95 13.26 19.79 2.16
N GLY A 96 14.57 20.04 1.97
CA GLY A 96 15.42 20.70 2.96
C GLY A 96 14.98 22.13 3.35
N ASN A 97 14.18 22.79 2.52
CA ASN A 97 13.55 24.09 2.79
C ASN A 97 12.13 23.97 3.39
N GLY A 98 11.68 22.77 3.75
CA GLY A 98 10.40 22.52 4.41
C GLY A 98 9.17 22.40 3.49
N SER A 99 9.32 22.59 2.18
CA SER A 99 8.23 22.39 1.20
C SER A 99 7.81 20.91 1.10
N LEU A 100 6.54 20.68 0.75
CA LEU A 100 6.03 19.33 0.53
C LEU A 100 6.75 18.69 -0.67
N LYS A 101 7.34 17.51 -0.44
CA LYS A 101 8.02 16.71 -1.46
C LYS A 101 7.08 15.67 -2.07
N ASN A 102 6.40 14.94 -1.20
CA ASN A 102 5.39 13.94 -1.55
C ASN A 102 4.36 13.90 -0.43
N SER A 103 3.09 13.79 -0.81
CA SER A 103 2.01 13.51 0.13
C SER A 103 2.16 12.11 0.71
N ARG A 104 1.57 11.90 1.88
CA ARG A 104 1.45 10.55 2.45
C ARG A 104 0.47 9.71 1.63
N GLY A 105 0.76 8.42 1.54
CA GLY A 105 -0.08 7.44 0.85
C GLY A 105 -0.21 6.16 1.66
N ALA A 106 -1.22 5.36 1.35
CA ALA A 106 -1.39 4.03 1.93
C ALA A 106 -1.94 3.06 0.91
N ASN A 107 -1.53 1.80 1.00
CA ASN A 107 -2.00 0.75 0.13
C ASN A 107 -2.25 -0.54 0.90
N LEU A 108 -3.18 -1.33 0.36
CA LEU A 108 -3.45 -2.69 0.77
C LEU A 108 -3.24 -3.60 -0.44
N SER A 109 -2.51 -4.69 -0.26
CA SER A 109 -2.31 -5.69 -1.30
C SER A 109 -2.39 -7.13 -0.78
N TYR A 110 -2.88 -7.99 -1.65
CA TYR A 110 -3.00 -9.42 -1.44
C TYR A 110 -2.49 -10.15 -2.67
N VAL A 111 -1.76 -11.24 -2.45
CA VAL A 111 -1.34 -12.17 -3.49
C VAL A 111 -1.68 -13.58 -3.02
N PHE A 112 -2.39 -14.32 -3.88
CA PHE A 112 -2.86 -15.68 -3.66
C PHE A 112 -2.30 -16.63 -4.73
N PRO A 113 -0.98 -16.94 -4.71
CA PRO A 113 -0.34 -17.73 -5.76
C PRO A 113 -0.95 -19.13 -5.94
N ALA A 114 -1.47 -19.71 -4.86
CA ALA A 114 -2.10 -21.03 -4.88
C ALA A 114 -3.39 -21.08 -5.73
N GLN A 115 -3.98 -19.93 -6.05
CA GLN A 115 -5.20 -19.87 -6.84
C GLN A 115 -4.98 -20.01 -8.35
N CYS A 116 -3.72 -20.04 -8.81
CA CYS A 116 -3.34 -20.31 -10.20
C CYS A 116 -2.49 -21.59 -10.30
N PRO A 117 -3.09 -22.79 -10.24
CA PRO A 117 -2.34 -24.02 -10.43
C PRO A 117 -1.77 -24.10 -11.86
N ALA A 118 -0.50 -24.55 -11.93
CA ALA A 118 0.13 -24.96 -13.19
C ALA A 118 -0.75 -26.00 -13.91
N PRO A 119 -0.78 -26.02 -15.25
CA PRO A 119 -1.49 -27.05 -16.01
C PRO A 119 -1.02 -28.46 -15.65
#